data_AF-A0A835DQ05-F1
#
_entry.id   AF-A0A835DQ05-F1
#
_cell.length_a   1.000
_cell.length_b   1.000
_cell.length_c   1.000
_cell.angle_alpha   90.00
_cell.angle_beta   90.00
_cell.angle_gamma   90.00
#
_symmetry.space_group_name_H-M   'P 1'
#
loop_
_entity.id
_entity.type
_entity.pdbx_description
1 polymer ?
#
loop_
_entity_poly.entity_id
_entity_poly.type
_entity_poly.pdbx_seq_one_letter_code
_entity_poly.pdbx_strand_id
1 'polypeptide(L)'
;MASSSSSSSLIYVLLISSLVLCSCEYQDSPPLVKGLSWTFYETKCPKLESIVRKHLRKVFHEDIGQAAGLLRLHFHDCFVQGCDGSVLLDGSASGPSEKDAPPNLSLRAEAFEIINDLRELVHNECGRVVSCADLTAIAARDSVHLVCTLSPPLANLRSRTVLYPFVSDKDTA
;
A
#
# COMPACT_ATOMS: atom_id res chain seq x y z
N MET A 1 -55.44 -28.72 28.34
CA MET A 1 -54.18 -28.47 29.09
C MET A 1 -53.03 -28.40 28.10
N ALA A 2 -52.45 -27.20 28.02
CA ALA A 2 -51.19 -26.74 27.40
C ALA A 2 -50.36 -27.69 26.51
N SER A 3 -50.40 -27.44 25.19
CA SER A 3 -49.32 -27.74 24.23
C SER A 3 -48.38 -26.53 24.03
N SER A 4 -48.16 -25.72 25.07
CA SER A 4 -47.48 -24.41 24.98
C SER A 4 -45.96 -24.48 25.18
N SER A 5 -45.43 -25.64 25.59
CA SER A 5 -44.02 -25.76 26.01
C SER A 5 -43.06 -25.96 24.83
N SER A 6 -43.49 -26.63 23.75
CA SER A 6 -42.60 -26.89 22.59
C SER A 6 -42.29 -25.64 21.76
N SER A 7 -43.26 -24.76 21.56
CA SER A 7 -43.09 -23.56 20.72
C SER A 7 -42.12 -22.54 21.35
N SER A 8 -42.15 -22.41 22.68
CA SER A 8 -41.26 -21.50 23.41
C SER A 8 -39.80 -21.95 23.34
N SER A 9 -39.54 -23.26 23.48
CA SER A 9 -38.19 -23.83 23.41
C SER A 9 -37.55 -23.69 22.02
N LEU A 10 -38.35 -23.82 20.94
CA LEU A 10 -37.85 -23.65 19.58
C LEU A 10 -37.46 -22.20 19.28
N ILE A 11 -38.18 -21.22 19.82
CA ILE A 11 -37.86 -19.80 19.68
C ILE A 11 -36.52 -19.47 20.34
N TYR A 12 -36.28 -20.00 21.55
CA TYR A 12 -34.98 -19.81 22.22
C TYR A 12 -33.82 -20.45 21.46
N VAL A 13 -33.99 -21.65 20.88
CA VAL A 13 -32.96 -22.31 20.07
C VAL A 13 -32.66 -21.52 18.80
N LEU A 14 -33.67 -20.95 18.13
CA LEU A 14 -33.49 -20.10 16.96
C LEU A 14 -32.78 -18.77 17.29
N LEU A 15 -33.11 -18.15 18.42
CA LEU A 15 -32.44 -16.92 18.88
C LEU A 15 -30.98 -17.16 19.26
N ILE A 16 -30.66 -18.27 19.94
CA ILE A 16 -29.28 -18.65 20.28
C ILE A 16 -28.48 -18.98 19.01
N SER A 17 -29.07 -19.71 18.06
CA SER A 17 -28.44 -20.00 16.76
C SER A 17 -28.13 -18.72 15.97
N SER A 18 -29.06 -17.75 15.96
CA SER A 18 -28.86 -16.44 15.33
C SER A 18 -27.77 -15.59 16.00
N LEU A 19 -27.58 -15.71 17.32
CA LEU A 19 -26.52 -15.03 18.07
C LEU A 19 -25.14 -15.67 17.82
N VAL A 20 -25.08 -17.00 17.71
CA VAL A 20 -23.84 -17.75 17.40
C VAL A 20 -23.37 -17.48 15.96
N LEU A 21 -24.30 -17.31 15.01
CA LEU A 21 -23.98 -16.90 13.62
C LEU A 21 -23.50 -15.45 13.49
N CYS A 22 -23.63 -14.62 14.53
CA CYS A 22 -23.23 -13.21 14.49
C CYS A 22 -21.78 -12.98 14.98
N SER A 23 -21.12 -14.00 15.51
CA SER A 23 -19.75 -13.91 16.06
C SER A 23 -18.67 -14.42 15.10
N CYS A 24 -18.86 -14.27 13.78
CA CYS A 24 -17.77 -14.43 12.83
C CYS A 24 -16.92 -13.16 12.86
N GLU A 25 -15.85 -13.13 13.65
CA GLU A 25 -14.73 -12.24 13.38
C GLU A 25 -14.11 -12.67 12.04
N TYR A 26 -14.61 -12.10 10.93
CA TYR A 26 -13.97 -12.21 9.62
C TYR A 26 -12.70 -11.37 9.65
N GLN A 27 -11.63 -11.91 10.23
CA GLN A 27 -10.28 -11.38 10.08
C GLN A 27 -9.71 -11.85 8.75
N ASP A 28 -10.21 -11.31 7.65
CA ASP A 28 -9.65 -11.54 6.32
C ASP A 28 -8.56 -10.51 6.03
N SER A 29 -7.49 -10.59 6.80
CA SER A 29 -6.22 -10.06 6.33
C SER A 29 -5.59 -11.11 5.42
N PRO A 30 -5.26 -10.80 4.16
CA PRO A 30 -4.61 -11.76 3.28
C PRO A 30 -3.34 -12.30 3.95
N PRO A 31 -2.98 -13.58 3.70
CA PRO A 31 -1.80 -14.19 4.31
C PRO A 31 -0.56 -13.37 3.96
N LEU A 32 0.20 -12.97 4.98
CA LEU A 32 1.43 -12.21 4.81
C LEU A 32 2.52 -13.11 4.23
N VAL A 33 3.20 -12.63 3.19
CA VAL A 33 4.43 -13.28 2.70
C VAL A 33 5.48 -13.24 3.81
N LYS A 34 6.24 -14.32 3.96
CA LYS A 34 7.31 -14.40 4.96
C LYS A 34 8.29 -13.23 4.79
N GLY A 35 8.58 -12.54 5.88
CA GLY A 35 9.48 -11.38 5.92
C GLY A 35 8.74 -10.05 6.00
N LEU A 36 7.53 -9.95 5.44
CA LEU A 36 6.72 -8.73 5.44
C LEU A 36 6.13 -8.41 6.84
N SER A 37 5.96 -7.12 7.14
CA SER A 37 5.24 -6.64 8.33
C SER A 37 4.51 -5.32 8.08
N TRP A 38 3.31 -5.17 8.66
CA TRP A 38 2.56 -3.91 8.67
C TRP A 38 3.25 -2.81 9.50
N THR A 39 4.05 -3.21 10.48
CA THR A 39 4.65 -2.31 11.48
C THR A 39 6.16 -2.14 11.29
N PHE A 40 6.68 -2.54 10.13
CA PHE A 40 8.11 -2.66 9.88
C PHE A 40 8.90 -1.36 10.19
N TYR A 41 8.34 -0.20 9.84
CA TYR A 41 8.97 1.11 10.08
C TYR A 41 8.45 1.87 11.30
N GLU A 42 7.53 1.30 12.11
CA GLU A 42 6.93 2.05 13.23
C GLU A 42 7.97 2.55 14.25
N THR A 43 9.06 1.80 14.45
CA THR A 43 10.14 2.20 15.37
C THR A 43 11.26 2.96 14.67
N LYS A 44 11.61 2.59 13.43
CA LYS A 44 12.74 3.17 12.69
C LYS A 44 12.41 4.51 12.02
N CYS A 45 11.19 4.65 11.50
CA CYS A 45 10.74 5.85 10.81
C CYS A 45 9.23 6.06 11.07
N PRO A 46 8.83 6.42 12.31
CA PRO A 46 7.42 6.54 12.70
C PRO A 46 6.64 7.58 11.88
N LYS A 47 7.34 8.54 11.26
CA LYS A 47 6.75 9.61 10.45
C LYS A 47 6.61 9.24 8.97
N LEU A 48 7.10 8.07 8.53
CA LEU A 48 7.16 7.67 7.11
C LEU A 48 5.85 7.96 6.36
N GLU A 49 4.74 7.35 6.81
CA GLU A 49 3.46 7.51 6.13
C GLU A 49 2.95 8.95 6.13
N SER A 50 3.25 9.71 7.19
CA SER A 50 2.83 11.11 7.28
C SER A 50 3.57 12.01 6.31
N ILE A 51 4.86 11.73 6.06
CA ILE A 51 5.71 12.43 5.09
C ILE A 51 5.19 12.15 3.69
N VAL A 52 5.01 10.87 3.35
CA VAL A 52 4.51 10.45 2.03
C VAL A 52 3.15 11.07 1.75
N ARG A 53 2.18 10.90 2.65
CA ARG A 53 0.83 11.45 2.48
C ARG A 53 0.80 12.98 2.42
N LYS A 54 1.70 13.67 3.12
CA LYS A 54 1.80 15.14 3.06
C LYS A 54 2.35 15.60 1.71
N HIS A 55 3.37 14.95 1.19
CA HIS A 55 3.96 15.28 -0.10
C HIS A 55 2.99 14.97 -1.25
N LEU A 56 2.40 13.77 -1.28
CA LEU A 56 1.43 13.38 -2.32
C LEU A 56 0.20 14.27 -2.38
N ARG A 57 -0.29 14.78 -1.24
CA ARG A 57 -1.39 15.78 -1.25
C ARG A 57 -1.04 17.04 -2.03
N LYS A 58 0.22 17.50 -1.98
CA LYS A 58 0.67 18.66 -2.74
C LYS A 58 0.72 18.33 -4.23
N VAL A 59 1.35 17.21 -4.56
CA VAL A 59 1.44 16.71 -5.95
C VAL A 59 0.05 16.58 -6.57
N PHE A 60 -0.91 15.97 -5.89
CA PHE A 60 -2.26 15.75 -6.44
C PHE A 60 -3.12 17.01 -6.48
N HIS A 61 -2.78 18.02 -5.67
CA HIS A 61 -3.40 19.33 -5.79
C HIS A 61 -2.98 20.03 -7.09
N GLU A 62 -1.77 19.77 -7.58
CA GLU A 62 -1.25 20.31 -8.84
C GLU A 62 -1.68 19.46 -10.04
N ASP A 63 -1.50 18.13 -9.98
CA ASP A 63 -1.96 17.18 -10.99
C ASP A 63 -2.45 15.87 -10.34
N ILE A 64 -3.77 15.71 -10.26
CA ILE A 64 -4.41 14.49 -9.73
C ILE A 64 -4.10 13.24 -10.59
N GLY A 65 -3.73 13.41 -11.86
CA GLY A 65 -3.34 12.33 -12.76
C GLY A 65 -2.09 11.58 -12.31
N GLN A 66 -1.25 12.20 -11.46
CA GLN A 66 -0.06 11.54 -10.90
C GLN A 66 -0.42 10.37 -9.97
N ALA A 67 -1.60 10.38 -9.35
CA ALA A 67 -2.08 9.25 -8.55
C ALA A 67 -2.19 7.96 -9.38
N ALA A 68 -2.69 8.06 -10.61
CA ALA A 68 -2.75 6.94 -11.55
C ALA A 68 -1.34 6.52 -12.03
N GLY A 69 -0.44 7.50 -12.23
CA GLY A 69 0.97 7.26 -12.57
C GLY A 69 1.70 6.44 -11.52
N LEU A 70 1.58 6.81 -10.24
CA LEU A 70 2.21 6.10 -9.12
C LEU A 70 1.64 4.69 -8.91
N LEU A 71 0.32 4.54 -9.02
CA LEU A 71 -0.32 3.22 -8.96
C LEU A 71 0.18 2.30 -10.09
N ARG A 72 0.27 2.84 -11.31
CA ARG A 72 0.78 2.10 -12.46
C ARG A 72 2.27 1.76 -12.31
N LEU A 73 3.08 2.67 -11.80
CA LEU A 73 4.50 2.42 -11.53
C LEU A 73 4.68 1.23 -10.59
N HIS A 74 3.92 1.17 -9.49
CA HIS A 74 3.94 0.03 -8.58
C HIS A 74 3.52 -1.28 -9.25
N PHE A 75 2.48 -1.25 -10.09
CA PHE A 75 2.08 -2.42 -10.86
C PHE A 75 3.20 -2.92 -11.77
N HIS A 76 3.87 -2.01 -12.48
CA HIS A 76 4.96 -2.37 -13.39
C HIS A 76 6.18 -2.95 -12.64
N ASP A 77 6.54 -2.36 -11.50
CA ASP A 77 7.59 -2.92 -10.60
C ASP A 77 7.25 -4.36 -10.19
N CYS A 78 6.03 -4.59 -9.70
CA CYS A 78 5.65 -5.91 -9.20
C CYS A 78 5.47 -6.98 -10.29
N PHE A 79 5.18 -6.59 -11.53
CA PHE A 79 4.85 -7.55 -12.59
C PHE A 79 6.10 -8.21 -13.20
N VAL A 80 7.22 -7.50 -13.17
CA VAL A 80 8.49 -7.96 -13.73
C VAL A 80 9.42 -8.27 -12.57
N GLN A 81 9.78 -9.54 -12.39
CA GLN A 81 10.74 -10.01 -11.36
C GLN A 81 10.31 -9.81 -9.89
N GLY A 82 9.30 -8.98 -9.60
CA GLY A 82 8.68 -8.79 -8.30
C GLY A 82 8.83 -7.36 -7.78
N CYS A 83 8.14 -7.03 -6.68
CA CYS A 83 8.14 -5.68 -6.11
C CYS A 83 9.48 -5.36 -5.40
N ASP A 84 10.52 -5.07 -6.16
CA ASP A 84 11.90 -4.88 -5.68
C ASP A 84 12.48 -3.49 -5.97
N GLY A 85 11.71 -2.60 -6.60
CA GLY A 85 12.13 -1.25 -6.97
C GLY A 85 13.06 -1.20 -8.19
N SER A 86 13.28 -2.31 -8.88
CA SER A 86 14.19 -2.38 -10.03
C SER A 86 13.76 -1.50 -11.20
N VAL A 87 12.45 -1.25 -11.37
CA VAL A 87 11.93 -0.35 -12.40
C VAL A 87 12.45 1.10 -12.25
N LEU A 88 12.87 1.48 -11.04
CA LEU A 88 13.36 2.83 -10.72
C LEU A 88 14.84 3.02 -11.07
N LEU A 89 15.58 1.94 -11.29
CA LEU A 89 17.02 1.99 -11.49
C LEU A 89 17.36 2.34 -12.93
N ASP A 90 18.26 3.29 -13.12
CA ASP A 90 18.87 3.51 -14.41
C ASP A 90 19.78 2.33 -14.78
N GLY A 91 19.99 2.14 -16.08
CA GLY A 91 20.84 1.06 -16.61
C GLY A 91 22.26 1.18 -16.08
N SER A 92 23.00 0.07 -16.08
CA SER A 92 24.39 0.06 -15.63
C SER A 92 25.29 -0.71 -16.60
N ALA A 93 26.59 -0.73 -16.33
CA ALA A 93 27.55 -1.51 -17.11
C ALA A 93 27.19 -3.01 -17.20
N SER A 94 26.37 -3.52 -16.27
CA SER A 94 25.93 -4.93 -16.24
C SER A 94 24.60 -5.21 -16.92
N GLY A 95 23.89 -4.20 -17.45
CA GLY A 95 22.66 -4.43 -18.20
C GLY A 95 21.79 -3.18 -18.45
N PRO A 96 20.82 -3.29 -19.37
CA PRO A 96 19.87 -2.21 -19.67
C PRO A 96 18.94 -1.93 -18.48
N SER A 97 18.41 -0.70 -18.40
CA SER A 97 17.41 -0.36 -17.41
C SER A 97 16.11 -1.10 -17.68
N GLU A 98 15.44 -1.57 -16.62
CA GLU A 98 14.05 -2.00 -16.74
C GLU A 98 13.13 -0.85 -17.17
N LYS A 99 13.46 0.40 -16.82
CA LYS A 99 12.76 1.60 -17.24
C LYS A 99 12.66 1.74 -18.76
N ASP A 100 13.66 1.25 -19.48
CA ASP A 100 13.74 1.29 -20.95
C ASP A 100 13.03 0.10 -21.62
N ALA A 101 12.50 -0.84 -20.84
CA ALA A 101 11.74 -1.96 -21.39
C ALA A 101 10.48 -1.43 -22.11
N PRO A 102 10.08 -2.01 -23.26
CA PRO A 102 8.94 -1.51 -24.03
C PRO A 102 7.64 -1.27 -23.24
N PRO A 103 7.26 -2.13 -22.25
CA PRO A 103 6.08 -1.86 -21.41
C PRO A 103 6.21 -0.60 -20.55
N ASN A 104 7.43 -0.26 -20.13
CA ASN A 104 7.75 0.79 -19.15
C ASN A 104 7.95 2.16 -19.81
N LEU A 105 8.17 2.22 -21.13
CA LEU A 105 8.30 3.48 -21.89
C LEU A 105 7.07 4.40 -21.83
N SER A 106 5.92 3.86 -21.41
CA SER A 106 4.68 4.62 -21.26
C SER A 106 4.36 4.98 -19.80
N LEU A 107 5.25 4.68 -18.86
CA LEU A 107 5.19 5.19 -17.50
C LEU A 107 5.45 6.69 -17.51
N ARG A 108 4.80 7.42 -16.59
CA ARG A 108 4.97 8.88 -16.48
C ARG A 108 6.37 9.18 -15.92
N ALA A 109 7.09 10.08 -16.57
CA ALA A 109 8.41 10.51 -16.10
C ALA A 109 8.30 11.12 -14.69
N GLU A 110 7.26 11.92 -14.46
CA GLU A 110 6.98 12.60 -13.20
C GLU A 110 6.73 11.61 -12.05
N ALA A 111 6.23 10.39 -12.33
CA ALA A 111 6.05 9.38 -11.29
C ALA A 111 7.39 8.92 -10.70
N PHE A 112 8.46 8.85 -11.51
CA PHE A 112 9.81 8.55 -11.03
C PHE A 112 10.36 9.71 -10.20
N GLU A 113 10.14 10.96 -10.64
CA GLU A 113 10.55 12.15 -9.90
C GLU A 113 9.88 12.22 -8.52
N ILE A 114 8.57 11.95 -8.44
CA ILE A 114 7.84 11.93 -7.17
C ILE A 114 8.41 10.87 -6.21
N ILE A 115 8.76 9.68 -6.70
CA ILE A 115 9.39 8.65 -5.83
C ILE A 115 10.76 9.10 -5.34
N ASN A 116 11.54 9.78 -6.18
CA ASN A 116 12.84 10.34 -5.80
C ASN A 116 12.69 11.47 -4.76
N ASP A 117 11.73 12.38 -4.93
CA ASP A 117 11.42 13.43 -3.95
C ASP A 117 11.00 12.83 -2.60
N LEU A 118 10.15 11.80 -2.62
CA LEU A 118 9.76 11.08 -1.43
C LEU A 118 10.95 10.41 -0.75
N ARG A 119 11.83 9.78 -1.52
CA ARG A 119 13.07 9.17 -1.02
C ARG A 119 13.93 10.20 -0.32
N GLU A 120 14.15 11.36 -0.93
CA GLU A 120 14.95 12.44 -0.33
C GLU A 120 14.31 12.94 0.97
N LEU A 121 13.00 13.23 0.96
CA LEU A 121 12.28 13.68 2.15
C LEU A 121 12.34 12.67 3.30
N VAL A 122 12.19 11.39 3.00
CA VAL A 122 12.23 10.32 3.99
C VAL A 122 13.66 10.10 4.49
N HIS A 123 14.66 10.11 3.60
CA HIS A 123 16.07 9.99 3.98
C HIS A 123 16.54 11.14 4.85
N ASN A 124 16.07 12.36 4.59
CA ASN A 124 16.40 13.53 5.41
C ASN A 124 15.79 13.44 6.82
N GLU A 125 14.62 12.83 6.99
CA GLU A 125 13.99 12.67 8.31
C GLU A 125 14.49 11.42 9.06
N CYS A 126 14.65 10.29 8.36
CA CYS A 126 14.81 8.97 8.98
C CYS A 126 16.14 8.28 8.64
N GLY A 127 16.98 8.87 7.79
CA GLY A 127 18.14 8.21 7.21
C GLY A 127 17.77 7.19 6.13
N ARG A 128 18.76 6.45 5.64
CA ARG A 128 18.62 5.42 4.60
C ARG A 128 18.05 4.11 5.18
N VAL A 129 16.81 4.17 5.63
CA VAL A 129 16.14 3.04 6.30
C VAL A 129 14.95 2.51 5.54
N VAL A 130 14.36 3.28 4.61
CA VAL A 130 13.18 2.89 3.83
C VAL A 130 13.59 2.61 2.40
N SER A 131 13.15 1.47 1.86
CA SER A 131 13.50 1.06 0.50
C SER A 131 12.65 1.78 -0.56
N CYS A 132 13.21 1.90 -1.77
CA CYS A 132 12.48 2.44 -2.92
C CYS A 132 11.26 1.57 -3.32
N ALA A 133 11.34 0.26 -3.12
CA ALA A 133 10.21 -0.66 -3.32
C ALA A 133 9.05 -0.34 -2.35
N ASP A 134 9.35 -0.16 -1.06
CA ASP A 134 8.36 0.20 -0.06
C ASP A 134 7.80 1.61 -0.29
N LEU A 135 8.63 2.58 -0.70
CA LEU A 135 8.13 3.91 -1.08
C LEU A 135 7.14 3.83 -2.24
N THR A 136 7.41 3.00 -3.24
CA THR A 136 6.51 2.79 -4.38
C THR A 136 5.19 2.14 -3.95
N ALA A 137 5.25 1.14 -3.07
CA ALA A 137 4.06 0.50 -2.51
C ALA A 137 3.22 1.46 -1.63
N ILE A 138 3.86 2.23 -0.75
CA ILE A 138 3.19 3.23 0.10
C ILE A 138 2.60 4.34 -0.77
N ALA A 139 3.32 4.81 -1.79
CA ALA A 139 2.86 5.86 -2.67
C ALA A 139 1.64 5.42 -3.49
N ALA A 140 1.64 4.19 -4.03
CA ALA A 140 0.48 3.63 -4.72
C ALA A 140 -0.74 3.49 -3.79
N ARG A 141 -0.54 2.98 -2.57
CA ARG A 141 -1.60 2.90 -1.55
C ARG A 141 -2.19 4.28 -1.24
N ASP A 142 -1.33 5.25 -0.94
CA ASP A 142 -1.77 6.58 -0.55
C ASP A 142 -2.36 7.35 -1.74
N SER A 143 -1.96 7.03 -2.98
CA SER A 143 -2.59 7.53 -4.21
C SER A 143 -4.07 7.16 -4.25
N VAL A 144 -4.40 5.88 -4.05
CA VAL A 144 -5.79 5.41 -4.01
C VAL A 144 -6.54 6.04 -2.85
N HIS A 145 -5.95 6.04 -1.65
CA HIS A 145 -6.59 6.61 -0.46
C HIS A 145 -6.91 8.10 -0.64
N LEU A 146 -5.94 8.90 -1.11
CA LEU A 146 -6.12 10.34 -1.27
C LEU A 146 -7.16 10.66 -2.34
N VAL A 147 -7.11 9.99 -3.50
CA VAL A 147 -8.13 10.19 -4.55
C VAL A 147 -9.53 9.82 -4.06
N CYS A 148 -9.68 8.73 -3.30
CA CYS A 148 -10.95 8.35 -2.70
C CYS A 148 -11.43 9.37 -1.66
N THR A 149 -10.54 9.96 -0.85
CA THR A 149 -10.92 10.98 0.14
C THR A 149 -11.24 12.35 -0.47
N LEU A 150 -10.68 12.67 -1.64
CA LEU A 150 -11.04 13.86 -2.41
C LEU A 150 -12.45 13.74 -3.03
N SER A 151 -12.99 12.53 -3.11
CA SER A 151 -14.36 12.26 -3.56
C SER A 151 -15.27 12.07 -2.34
N PRO A 152 -16.29 12.94 -2.11
CA PRO A 152 -17.14 12.91 -0.92
C PRO A 152 -17.76 11.54 -0.55
N PRO A 153 -18.14 10.65 -1.48
CA PRO A 153 -18.80 9.40 -1.10
C PRO A 153 -17.88 8.30 -0.54
N LEU A 154 -16.56 8.46 -0.53
CA LEU A 154 -15.61 7.37 -0.19
C LEU A 154 -14.63 7.69 0.95
N ALA A 155 -14.88 8.73 1.75
CA ALA A 155 -13.96 9.29 2.74
C ALA A 155 -13.60 8.38 3.95
N ASN A 156 -14.04 7.12 4.00
CA ASN A 156 -13.90 6.25 5.19
C ASN A 156 -12.97 5.03 5.01
N LEU A 157 -12.16 4.99 3.94
CA LEU A 157 -11.20 3.91 3.71
C LEU A 157 -9.93 4.11 4.56
N ARG A 158 -9.70 3.26 5.56
CA ARG A 158 -8.38 3.12 6.21
C ARG A 158 -7.45 2.33 5.29
N SER A 159 -6.33 2.94 4.90
CA SER A 159 -5.32 2.28 4.06
C SER A 159 -4.09 1.94 4.89
N ARG A 160 -3.70 0.66 4.94
CA ARG A 160 -2.43 0.17 5.53
C ARG A 160 -1.60 -0.48 4.42
N THR A 161 -0.26 -0.42 4.49
CA THR A 161 0.66 -1.10 3.56
C THR A 161 1.43 -2.17 4.32
N VAL A 162 1.61 -3.34 3.70
CA VAL A 162 2.55 -4.35 4.20
C VAL A 162 3.92 -4.07 3.63
N LEU A 163 4.96 -3.98 4.47
CA LEU A 163 6.28 -3.51 4.06
C LEU A 163 7.34 -4.59 4.24
N TYR A 164 8.33 -4.59 3.34
CA TYR A 164 9.37 -5.62 3.27
C TYR A 164 10.64 -5.20 4.00
N PRO A 165 11.40 -6.14 4.59
CA PRO A 165 12.62 -5.82 5.32
C PRO A 165 13.81 -5.36 4.47
N PHE A 166 13.67 -5.31 3.15
CA PHE A 166 14.79 -5.14 2.24
C PHE A 166 14.99 -3.66 1.93
N VAL A 167 15.99 -3.02 2.57
CA VAL A 167 16.63 -1.82 2.01
C VAL A 167 17.54 -2.33 0.91
N SER A 168 17.25 -1.99 -0.34
CA SER A 168 18.07 -2.45 -1.45
C SER A 168 19.43 -1.73 -1.40
N ASP A 169 20.52 -2.47 -1.24
CA ASP A 169 21.90 -1.92 -1.35
C ASP A 169 22.19 -1.29 -2.73
N LYS A 170 21.29 -1.46 -3.71
CA LYS A 170 21.32 -0.73 -4.99
C LYS A 170 21.00 0.77 -4.86
N ASP A 171 20.68 1.25 -3.66
CA ASP A 171 20.53 2.67 -3.31
C ASP A 171 21.87 3.45 -3.24
N THR A 172 22.99 2.86 -3.70
CA THR A 172 24.37 3.37 -3.54
C THR A 172 25.01 3.92 -4.82
N ALA A 173 24.22 4.33 -5.82
CA ALA A 173 24.72 5.12 -6.96
C ALA A 173 23.88 6.38 -7.13
#